data_AF-A0A8J8CZN3-F1
#
_entry.id   AF-A0A8J8CZN3-F1
#
_cell.length_a   1.000
_cell.length_b   1.000
_cell.length_c   1.000
_cell.angle_alpha   90.00
_cell.angle_beta   90.00
_cell.angle_gamma   90.00
#
_symmetry.space_group_name_H-M   'P 1'
#
loop_
_entity.id
_entity.type
_entity.pdbx_description
1 polymer ?
#
loop_
_entity_poly.entity_id
_entity_poly.type
_entity_poly.pdbx_seq_one_letter_code
_entity_poly.pdbx_strand_id
1 'polypeptide(L)'
;MSDSDDAEAVVRAIDEIGIDRLTETIVAAWEGIGGGVGPGPTWPQDETTQRFELSDPDEPVGLDLLAAVLDASPRTPAEAFVHLGLGRRDNPGAERFAVETIAGHTTVSATDTHTTGTVPVTAETFDALAQVYGGTLVYVAIYDDDGRAILERDWTTLRFSLPPSAAETVQEAVGAVDAERFERA
;
A
#
# COMPACT_ATOMS: atom_id res chain seq x y z
N MET A 1 21.45 30.29 17.16
CA MET A 1 20.71 30.49 15.90
C MET A 1 21.21 29.46 14.88
N SER A 2 20.98 28.16 15.13
CA SER A 2 21.52 27.09 14.28
C SER A 2 20.67 25.81 14.31
N ASP A 3 19.39 25.90 14.66
CA ASP A 3 18.43 24.76 14.59
C ASP A 3 17.38 24.96 13.48
N SER A 4 17.31 26.15 12.88
CA SER A 4 16.33 26.48 11.83
C SER A 4 16.81 26.10 10.43
N ASP A 5 18.13 26.14 10.18
CA ASP A 5 18.71 25.83 8.87
C ASP A 5 18.70 24.31 8.57
N ASP A 6 18.78 23.45 9.59
CA ASP A 6 18.80 21.99 9.40
C ASP A 6 17.40 21.43 9.08
N ALA A 7 16.33 22.00 9.65
CA ALA A 7 14.96 21.61 9.32
C ALA A 7 14.57 22.04 7.90
N GLU A 8 15.00 23.23 7.47
CA GLU A 8 14.75 23.72 6.11
C GLU A 8 15.57 22.95 5.07
N ALA A 9 16.78 22.47 5.43
CA ALA A 9 17.60 21.60 4.59
C ALA A 9 17.00 20.20 4.42
N VAL A 10 16.37 19.63 5.45
CA VAL A 10 15.69 18.33 5.36
C VAL A 10 14.41 18.43 4.52
N VAL A 11 13.63 19.49 4.68
CA VAL A 11 12.42 19.73 3.85
C VAL A 11 12.82 19.95 2.39
N ARG A 12 13.89 20.71 2.13
CA ARG A 12 14.43 20.83 0.77
C ARG A 12 14.96 19.52 0.20
N ALA A 13 15.59 18.68 1.02
CA ALA A 13 16.07 17.37 0.56
C ALA A 13 14.92 16.43 0.20
N ILE A 14 13.79 16.51 0.91
CA ILE A 14 12.57 15.73 0.58
C ILE A 14 11.92 16.26 -0.71
N ASP A 15 11.85 17.58 -0.89
CA ASP A 15 11.41 18.22 -2.15
C ASP A 15 12.36 17.95 -3.33
N GLU A 16 13.67 17.84 -3.08
CA GLU A 16 14.71 17.61 -4.09
C GLU A 16 14.90 16.12 -4.44
N ILE A 17 14.50 15.21 -3.55
CA ILE A 17 14.42 13.78 -3.85
C ILE A 17 13.23 13.53 -4.79
N GLY A 18 12.10 14.22 -4.59
CA GLY A 18 10.89 14.00 -5.40
C GLY A 18 10.27 12.63 -5.09
N ILE A 19 8.94 12.57 -5.04
CA ILE A 19 8.20 11.32 -4.81
C ILE A 19 8.65 10.23 -5.81
N ASP A 20 9.01 10.62 -7.03
CA ASP A 20 9.53 9.74 -8.08
C ASP A 20 10.82 8.97 -7.67
N ARG A 21 11.71 9.57 -6.87
CA ARG A 21 12.97 8.93 -6.44
C ARG A 21 12.80 8.12 -5.16
N LEU A 22 11.73 8.37 -4.39
CA LEU A 22 11.30 7.48 -3.32
C LEU A 22 10.82 6.15 -3.92
N THR A 23 10.09 6.20 -5.05
CA THR A 23 9.75 5.02 -5.85
C THR A 23 11.01 4.33 -6.37
N GLU A 24 12.00 5.05 -6.90
CA GLU A 24 13.28 4.43 -7.32
C GLU A 24 14.07 3.82 -6.15
N THR A 25 13.98 4.37 -4.94
CA THR A 25 14.69 3.85 -3.75
C THR A 25 13.97 2.64 -3.17
N ILE A 26 12.64 2.61 -3.22
CA ILE A 26 11.84 1.43 -2.91
C ILE A 26 12.12 0.35 -3.97
N VAL A 27 12.11 0.69 -5.27
CA VAL A 27 12.50 -0.20 -6.37
C VAL A 27 13.95 -0.70 -6.22
N ALA A 28 14.89 0.15 -5.81
CA ALA A 28 16.28 -0.26 -5.58
C ALA A 28 16.44 -1.16 -4.33
N ALA A 29 15.61 -0.95 -3.30
CA ALA A 29 15.53 -1.87 -2.16
C ALA A 29 14.92 -3.22 -2.56
N TRP A 30 13.98 -3.23 -3.52
CA TRP A 30 13.46 -4.43 -4.16
C TRP A 30 14.49 -5.12 -5.08
N GLU A 31 15.35 -4.37 -5.79
CA GLU A 31 16.45 -4.92 -6.59
C GLU A 31 17.58 -5.55 -5.75
N GLY A 32 17.74 -5.13 -4.49
CA GLY A 32 18.74 -5.67 -3.56
C GLY A 32 18.42 -7.07 -3.05
N ILE A 33 17.15 -7.50 -3.09
CA ILE A 33 16.68 -8.81 -2.65
C ILE A 33 16.56 -9.74 -3.87
N GLY A 34 17.69 -10.03 -4.50
CA GLY A 34 17.91 -11.20 -5.37
C GLY A 34 16.82 -11.57 -6.39
N GLY A 35 16.90 -10.96 -7.58
CA GLY A 35 16.20 -11.45 -8.78
C GLY A 35 15.71 -10.28 -9.63
N GLY A 36 16.29 -10.12 -10.81
CA GLY A 36 16.02 -8.97 -11.68
C GLY A 36 14.55 -8.76 -11.99
N VAL A 37 14.19 -7.47 -12.16
CA VAL A 37 12.92 -6.94 -12.70
C VAL A 37 11.91 -8.03 -13.06
N GLY A 38 11.14 -8.45 -12.06
CA GLY A 38 9.80 -8.96 -12.33
C GLY A 38 8.91 -7.76 -12.72
N PRO A 39 7.92 -7.94 -13.60
CA PRO A 39 6.89 -6.92 -13.80
C PRO A 39 6.22 -6.65 -12.44
N GLY A 40 5.57 -5.50 -12.27
CA GLY A 40 4.71 -5.23 -11.11
C GLY A 40 3.68 -6.35 -10.85
N PRO A 41 2.78 -6.20 -9.85
CA PRO A 41 1.83 -7.24 -9.49
C PRO A 41 1.21 -7.93 -10.70
N THR A 42 1.19 -9.26 -10.69
CA THR A 42 0.64 -9.99 -11.82
C THR A 42 -0.88 -9.98 -11.74
N TRP A 43 -1.50 -9.13 -12.56
CA TRP A 43 -2.95 -8.98 -12.60
C TRP A 43 -3.66 -10.16 -13.28
N PRO A 44 -4.90 -10.48 -12.89
CA PRO A 44 -5.78 -11.36 -13.66
C PRO A 44 -5.97 -10.85 -15.10
N GLN A 45 -6.02 -11.76 -16.07
CA GLN A 45 -6.16 -11.40 -17.50
C GLN A 45 -7.61 -11.29 -17.96
N ASP A 46 -8.53 -11.89 -17.20
CA ASP A 46 -9.97 -11.96 -17.46
C ASP A 46 -10.75 -10.79 -16.85
N GLU A 47 -10.06 -9.87 -16.18
CA GLU A 47 -10.66 -8.75 -15.45
C GLU A 47 -10.19 -7.40 -15.94
N THR A 48 -10.91 -6.37 -15.50
CA THR A 48 -10.53 -5.00 -15.82
C THR A 48 -9.82 -4.39 -14.63
N THR A 49 -8.56 -4.01 -14.84
CA THR A 49 -7.82 -3.21 -13.87
C THR A 49 -8.35 -1.78 -13.87
N GLN A 50 -8.68 -1.29 -12.68
CA GLN A 50 -9.08 0.08 -12.41
C GLN A 50 -7.97 0.77 -11.61
N ARG A 51 -7.89 2.08 -11.74
CA ARG A 51 -7.04 2.99 -10.97
C ARG A 51 -7.92 4.01 -10.25
N PHE A 52 -7.54 4.35 -9.03
CA PHE A 52 -8.12 5.43 -8.25
C PHE A 52 -6.98 6.23 -7.61
N GLU A 53 -6.98 7.55 -7.81
CA GLU A 53 -5.95 8.42 -7.22
C GLU A 53 -6.50 9.12 -5.97
N LEU A 54 -5.85 8.92 -4.83
CA LEU A 54 -6.10 9.64 -3.59
C LEU A 54 -5.47 11.04 -3.65
N SER A 55 -6.10 12.00 -2.97
CA SER A 55 -5.54 13.35 -2.80
C SER A 55 -4.43 13.38 -1.75
N ASP A 56 -4.47 12.44 -0.80
CA ASP A 56 -3.51 12.25 0.27
C ASP A 56 -3.52 10.76 0.70
N PRO A 57 -2.38 10.17 1.13
CA PRO A 57 -2.35 8.79 1.63
C PRO A 57 -3.35 8.50 2.76
N ASP A 58 -3.68 9.47 3.61
CA ASP A 58 -4.60 9.35 4.74
C ASP A 58 -6.07 9.63 4.34
N GLU A 59 -6.37 9.82 3.05
CA GLU A 59 -7.72 10.14 2.61
C GLU A 59 -8.71 9.04 3.02
N PRO A 60 -9.80 9.35 3.77
CA PRO A 60 -10.69 8.35 4.35
C PRO A 60 -11.28 7.37 3.33
N VAL A 61 -11.59 7.86 2.12
CA VAL A 61 -12.15 7.04 1.04
C VAL A 61 -11.22 5.89 0.63
N GLY A 62 -9.92 6.02 0.84
CA GLY A 62 -8.96 5.02 0.41
C GLY A 62 -9.07 3.70 1.19
N LEU A 63 -9.27 3.75 2.52
CA LEU A 63 -9.49 2.55 3.32
C LEU A 63 -10.87 1.93 3.03
N ASP A 64 -11.90 2.77 2.87
CA ASP A 64 -13.24 2.34 2.48
C ASP A 64 -13.23 1.64 1.11
N LEU A 65 -12.49 2.19 0.14
CA LEU A 65 -12.29 1.61 -1.18
C LEU A 65 -11.54 0.27 -1.09
N LEU A 66 -10.46 0.20 -0.31
CA LEU A 66 -9.72 -1.05 -0.10
C LEU A 66 -10.63 -2.14 0.47
N ALA A 67 -11.42 -1.83 1.51
CA ALA A 67 -12.37 -2.77 2.09
C ALA A 67 -13.44 -3.19 1.06
N ALA A 68 -14.03 -2.23 0.34
CA ALA A 68 -15.05 -2.50 -0.67
C ALA A 68 -14.53 -3.40 -1.81
N VAL A 69 -13.29 -3.20 -2.26
CA VAL A 69 -12.66 -4.04 -3.29
C VAL A 69 -12.49 -5.47 -2.80
N LEU A 70 -12.01 -5.66 -1.56
CA LEU A 70 -11.81 -6.99 -1.00
C LEU A 70 -13.15 -7.71 -0.77
N ASP A 71 -14.18 -6.99 -0.35
CA ASP A 71 -15.53 -7.54 -0.16
C ASP A 71 -16.21 -7.91 -1.49
N ALA A 72 -15.98 -7.12 -2.54
CA ALA A 72 -16.58 -7.33 -3.87
C ALA A 72 -15.78 -8.33 -4.73
N SER A 73 -14.52 -8.59 -4.40
CA SER A 73 -13.64 -9.46 -5.16
C SER A 73 -14.16 -10.91 -5.16
N PRO A 74 -14.22 -11.57 -6.34
CA PRO A 74 -14.52 -13.01 -6.39
C PRO A 74 -13.32 -13.87 -5.90
N ARG A 75 -12.14 -13.27 -5.76
CA ARG A 75 -10.92 -13.93 -5.27
C ARG A 75 -10.82 -13.79 -3.77
N THR A 76 -10.43 -14.88 -3.12
CA THR A 76 -10.11 -14.88 -1.69
C THR A 76 -8.71 -14.33 -1.47
N PRO A 77 -8.53 -13.24 -0.69
CA PRO A 77 -7.21 -12.76 -0.31
C PRO A 77 -6.44 -13.80 0.51
N ALA A 78 -5.19 -14.05 0.15
CA ALA A 78 -4.33 -15.02 0.81
C ALA A 78 -3.12 -14.36 1.47
N GLU A 79 -2.44 -13.48 0.76
CA GLU A 79 -1.21 -12.83 1.22
C GLU A 79 -1.19 -11.34 0.87
N ALA A 80 -0.56 -10.54 1.73
CA ALA A 80 -0.29 -9.14 1.49
C ALA A 80 1.22 -8.89 1.58
N PHE A 81 1.81 -8.37 0.51
CA PHE A 81 3.12 -7.75 0.57
C PHE A 81 2.97 -6.33 1.11
N VAL A 82 3.80 -5.95 2.08
CA VAL A 82 3.72 -4.66 2.77
C VAL A 82 5.07 -3.96 2.81
N HIS A 83 5.02 -2.64 2.72
CA HIS A 83 6.15 -1.74 2.99
C HIS A 83 5.66 -0.60 3.88
N LEU A 84 6.19 -0.55 5.10
CA LEU A 84 5.94 0.51 6.06
C LEU A 84 7.13 1.45 6.07
N GLY A 85 6.86 2.76 6.05
CA GLY A 85 7.88 3.82 6.20
C GLY A 85 8.46 3.94 7.61
N LEU A 86 8.32 2.90 8.44
CA LEU A 86 8.79 2.82 9.82
C LEU A 86 9.74 1.64 9.99
N GLY A 87 10.93 1.91 10.52
CA GLY A 87 11.92 0.92 10.91
C GLY A 87 12.00 0.70 12.42
N ARG A 88 12.97 -0.10 12.86
CA ARG A 88 13.15 -0.52 14.27
C ARG A 88 13.40 0.62 15.24
N ARG A 89 13.90 1.77 14.76
CA ARG A 89 14.25 2.92 15.61
C ARG A 89 13.15 3.96 15.70
N ASP A 90 12.16 3.88 14.81
CA ASP A 90 11.08 4.84 14.77
C ASP A 90 10.10 4.58 15.91
N ASN A 91 9.39 5.64 16.31
CA ASN A 91 8.34 5.54 17.31
C ASN A 91 6.98 5.47 16.60
N PRO A 92 6.34 4.28 16.51
CA PRO A 92 5.06 4.12 15.82
C PRO A 92 3.88 4.77 16.56
N GLY A 93 4.07 5.29 17.76
CA GLY A 93 3.02 6.03 18.49
C GLY A 93 1.76 5.21 18.69
N ALA A 94 0.63 5.68 18.15
CA ALA A 94 -0.67 5.01 18.26
C ALA A 94 -0.73 3.68 17.46
N GLU A 95 0.09 3.54 16.42
CA GLU A 95 0.10 2.39 15.50
C GLU A 95 1.00 1.25 15.99
N ARG A 96 1.60 1.41 17.16
CA ARG A 96 2.61 0.49 17.70
C ARG A 96 2.19 -0.97 17.63
N PHE A 97 0.98 -1.29 18.08
CA PHE A 97 0.50 -2.67 18.11
C PHE A 97 0.33 -3.23 16.69
N ALA A 98 -0.19 -2.44 15.76
CA ALA A 98 -0.34 -2.85 14.37
C ALA A 98 1.01 -3.10 13.68
N VAL A 99 1.99 -2.21 13.90
CA VAL A 99 3.36 -2.40 13.41
C VAL A 99 4.01 -3.65 14.02
N GLU A 100 3.85 -3.87 15.34
CA GLU A 100 4.38 -5.07 16.01
C GLU A 100 3.71 -6.36 15.50
N THR A 101 2.40 -6.33 15.22
CA THR A 101 1.68 -7.46 14.60
C THR A 101 2.26 -7.80 13.23
N ILE A 102 2.44 -6.81 12.35
CA ILE A 102 3.01 -7.01 11.01
C ILE A 102 4.48 -7.48 11.11
N ALA A 103 5.29 -6.79 11.91
CA ALA A 103 6.71 -7.10 12.07
C ALA A 103 6.99 -8.44 12.77
N GLY A 104 5.99 -8.99 13.47
CA GLY A 104 6.07 -10.29 14.14
C GLY A 104 6.11 -11.49 13.18
N HIS A 105 5.74 -11.31 11.91
CA HIS A 105 5.76 -12.38 10.92
C HIS A 105 7.18 -12.73 10.47
N THR A 106 7.48 -14.03 10.33
CA THR A 106 8.83 -14.52 10.00
C THR A 106 9.33 -14.11 8.62
N THR A 107 8.40 -13.78 7.73
CA THR A 107 8.63 -13.31 6.36
C THR A 107 8.74 -11.78 6.27
N VAL A 108 8.65 -11.08 7.40
CA VAL A 108 8.78 -9.63 7.50
C VAL A 108 10.13 -9.28 8.12
N SER A 109 10.80 -8.31 7.51
CA SER A 109 12.07 -7.78 7.95
C SER A 109 11.94 -6.29 8.21
N ALA A 110 12.21 -5.88 9.45
CA ALA A 110 12.39 -4.49 9.82
C ALA A 110 13.87 -4.12 9.67
N THR A 111 14.17 -3.01 9.00
CA THR A 111 15.49 -2.34 8.97
C THR A 111 15.51 -1.19 9.98
N ASP A 112 16.55 -0.35 9.96
CA ASP A 112 16.58 0.84 10.80
C ASP A 112 15.54 1.90 10.38
N THR A 113 15.08 1.90 9.12
CA THR A 113 14.24 2.98 8.53
C THR A 113 12.91 2.51 7.92
N HIS A 114 12.72 1.22 7.70
CA HIS A 114 11.48 0.70 7.12
C HIS A 114 11.24 -0.75 7.52
N THR A 115 10.01 -1.22 7.33
CA THR A 115 9.61 -2.61 7.57
C THR A 115 8.95 -3.16 6.32
N THR A 116 9.39 -4.33 5.85
CA THR A 116 8.88 -4.90 4.61
C THR A 116 8.82 -6.42 4.64
N GLY A 117 7.86 -6.98 3.92
CA GLY A 117 7.73 -8.42 3.71
C GLY A 117 6.31 -8.83 3.41
N THR A 118 6.06 -10.12 3.43
CA THR A 118 4.74 -10.70 3.15
C THR A 118 4.08 -11.18 4.43
N VAL A 119 2.80 -10.92 4.61
CA VAL A 119 1.98 -11.44 5.70
C VAL A 119 0.76 -12.18 5.14
N PRO A 120 0.29 -13.26 5.79
CA PRO A 120 -0.98 -13.87 5.44
C PRO A 120 -2.12 -12.87 5.69
N VAL A 121 -3.14 -12.86 4.84
CA VAL A 121 -4.35 -12.06 5.05
C VAL A 121 -5.29 -12.82 5.98
N THR A 122 -5.35 -12.36 7.21
CA THR A 122 -6.22 -12.85 8.29
C THR A 122 -6.97 -11.65 8.86
N ALA A 123 -8.00 -11.88 9.69
CA ALA A 123 -8.69 -10.76 10.35
C ALA A 123 -7.72 -9.88 11.17
N GLU A 124 -6.78 -10.49 11.88
CA GLU A 124 -5.79 -9.77 12.70
C GLU A 124 -4.83 -8.93 11.84
N THR A 125 -4.29 -9.48 10.76
CA THR A 125 -3.37 -8.75 9.88
C THR A 125 -4.09 -7.69 9.05
N PHE A 126 -5.35 -7.91 8.70
CA PHE A 126 -6.19 -6.89 8.07
C PHE A 126 -6.47 -5.73 9.02
N ASP A 127 -6.84 -6.00 10.27
CA ASP A 127 -7.05 -4.97 11.29
C ASP A 127 -5.76 -4.18 11.57
N ALA A 128 -4.60 -4.84 11.52
CA ALA A 128 -3.30 -4.17 11.62
C ALA A 128 -3.04 -3.29 10.39
N LEU A 129 -3.31 -3.77 9.18
CA LEU A 129 -3.17 -2.99 7.94
C LEU A 129 -4.06 -1.75 7.92
N ALA A 130 -5.30 -1.87 8.40
CA ALA A 130 -6.23 -0.76 8.53
C ALA A 130 -5.74 0.29 9.53
N GLN A 131 -5.06 -0.12 10.60
CA GLN A 131 -4.51 0.79 11.61
C GLN A 131 -3.26 1.54 11.16
N VAL A 132 -2.43 0.94 10.30
CA VAL A 132 -1.28 1.61 9.68
C VAL A 132 -1.64 2.24 8.33
N TYR A 133 -2.92 2.15 7.93
CA TYR A 133 -3.41 2.73 6.70
C TYR A 133 -3.18 4.24 6.74
N GLY A 134 -2.60 4.79 5.69
CA GLY A 134 -2.21 6.18 5.66
C GLY A 134 -0.75 6.41 5.29
N GLY A 135 -0.13 7.41 5.91
CA GLY A 135 1.27 7.81 5.68
C GLY A 135 2.30 6.77 6.14
N THR A 136 1.97 5.92 7.12
CA THR A 136 2.86 4.83 7.55
C THR A 136 2.95 3.72 6.52
N LEU A 137 1.80 3.33 5.93
CA LEU A 137 1.73 2.32 4.90
C LEU A 137 2.10 2.93 3.54
N VAL A 138 3.35 2.76 3.14
CA VAL A 138 3.88 3.33 1.90
C VAL A 138 3.48 2.50 0.68
N TYR A 139 3.51 1.17 0.81
CA TYR A 139 3.08 0.26 -0.25
C TYR A 139 2.38 -0.98 0.32
N VAL A 140 1.31 -1.42 -0.32
CA VAL A 140 0.71 -2.75 -0.08
C VAL A 140 0.24 -3.36 -1.39
N ALA A 141 0.44 -4.65 -1.56
CA ALA A 141 -0.19 -5.43 -2.61
C ALA A 141 -0.81 -6.70 -2.01
N ILE A 142 -2.08 -6.94 -2.30
CA ILE A 142 -2.86 -8.07 -1.81
C ILE A 142 -3.06 -9.05 -2.95
N TYR A 143 -2.76 -10.33 -2.70
CA TYR A 143 -2.78 -11.41 -3.66
C TYR A 143 -3.74 -12.52 -3.24
N ASP A 144 -4.26 -13.25 -4.22
CA ASP A 144 -4.95 -14.52 -4.02
C ASP A 144 -3.96 -15.69 -3.85
N ASP A 145 -4.49 -16.90 -3.61
CA ASP A 145 -3.70 -18.14 -3.47
C ASP A 145 -2.93 -18.53 -4.75
N ASP A 146 -3.33 -18.02 -5.91
CA ASP A 146 -2.66 -18.23 -7.20
C ASP A 146 -1.57 -17.19 -7.49
N GLY A 147 -1.33 -16.26 -6.54
CA GLY A 147 -0.36 -15.17 -6.67
C GLY A 147 -0.82 -14.05 -7.62
N ARG A 148 -2.12 -13.93 -7.89
CA ARG A 148 -2.71 -12.85 -8.69
C ARG A 148 -3.09 -11.69 -7.79
N ALA A 149 -2.73 -10.49 -8.22
CA ALA A 149 -3.06 -9.28 -7.47
C ALA A 149 -4.55 -9.00 -7.52
N ILE A 150 -5.12 -8.71 -6.35
CA ILE A 150 -6.49 -8.23 -6.17
C ILE A 150 -6.46 -6.71 -6.09
N LEU A 151 -5.55 -6.18 -5.25
CA LEU A 151 -5.39 -4.75 -4.99
C LEU A 151 -3.92 -4.41 -4.77
N GLU A 152 -3.51 -3.24 -5.24
CA GLU A 152 -2.24 -2.59 -5.01
C GLU A 152 -2.52 -1.16 -4.55
N ARG A 153 -1.84 -0.72 -3.49
CA ARG A 153 -1.73 0.69 -3.13
C ARG A 153 -0.26 1.06 -3.15
N ASP A 154 0.08 2.03 -3.99
CA ASP A 154 1.37 2.70 -4.00
C ASP A 154 1.13 4.16 -3.59
N TRP A 155 1.40 4.46 -2.33
CA TRP A 155 1.19 5.78 -1.72
C TRP A 155 -0.25 6.33 -1.90
N THR A 156 -0.50 7.14 -2.92
CA THR A 156 -1.80 7.71 -3.26
C THR A 156 -2.54 6.95 -4.36
N THR A 157 -1.84 6.13 -5.13
CA THR A 157 -2.43 5.40 -6.24
C THR A 157 -2.94 4.04 -5.77
N LEU A 158 -4.24 3.82 -5.87
CA LEU A 158 -4.86 2.51 -5.74
C LEU A 158 -5.09 1.90 -7.12
N ARG A 159 -4.73 0.63 -7.28
CA ARG A 159 -5.06 -0.19 -8.43
C ARG A 159 -5.72 -1.47 -7.96
N PHE A 160 -6.71 -1.94 -8.68
CA PHE A 160 -7.35 -3.20 -8.36
C PHE A 160 -7.96 -3.81 -9.61
N SER A 161 -8.12 -5.13 -9.61
CA SER A 161 -8.75 -5.85 -10.71
C SER A 161 -10.02 -6.49 -10.21
N LEU A 162 -11.12 -6.21 -10.90
CA LEU A 162 -12.43 -6.76 -10.60
C LEU A 162 -13.17 -7.13 -11.88
N PRO A 163 -14.07 -8.12 -11.82
CA PRO A 163 -15.09 -8.30 -12.84
C PRO A 163 -15.97 -7.04 -12.95
N PRO A 164 -16.53 -6.73 -14.14
CA PRO A 164 -17.33 -5.51 -14.34
C PRO A 164 -18.45 -5.31 -13.32
N SER A 165 -19.19 -6.37 -12.97
CA SER A 165 -20.29 -6.31 -12.00
C SER A 165 -19.83 -5.99 -10.58
N ALA A 166 -18.62 -6.41 -10.20
CA ALA A 166 -18.04 -6.11 -8.90
C ALA A 166 -17.50 -4.67 -8.85
N ALA A 167 -16.91 -4.20 -9.97
CA ALA A 167 -16.46 -2.81 -10.08
C ALA A 167 -17.61 -1.80 -9.92
N GLU A 168 -18.79 -2.08 -10.49
CA GLU A 168 -20.00 -1.26 -10.29
C GLU A 168 -20.41 -1.21 -8.81
N THR A 169 -20.35 -2.34 -8.10
CA THR A 169 -20.67 -2.42 -6.67
C THR A 169 -19.71 -1.58 -5.83
N VAL A 170 -18.42 -1.59 -6.15
CA VAL A 170 -17.40 -0.78 -5.47
C VAL A 170 -17.63 0.71 -5.70
N GLN A 171 -17.94 1.12 -6.94
CA GLN A 171 -18.24 2.52 -7.27
C GLN A 171 -19.48 3.03 -6.53
N GLU A 172 -20.52 2.19 -6.39
CA GLU A 172 -21.71 2.54 -5.61
C GLU A 172 -21.39 2.67 -4.11
N ALA A 173 -20.51 1.82 -3.58
CA ALA A 173 -20.14 1.81 -2.15
C ALA A 173 -19.37 3.06 -1.71
N VAL A 174 -18.43 3.54 -2.53
CA VAL A 174 -17.67 4.77 -2.23
C VAL A 174 -18.45 6.05 -2.53
N GLY A 175 -19.53 5.95 -3.30
CA GLY A 175 -20.44 7.06 -3.60
C GLY A 175 -20.07 7.83 -4.87
N ALA A 176 -21.07 8.54 -5.40
CA ALA A 176 -21.02 9.12 -6.74
C ALA A 176 -19.90 10.15 -6.96
N VAL A 177 -19.50 10.90 -5.92
CA VAL A 177 -18.44 11.92 -6.03
C VAL A 177 -17.09 11.26 -6.27
N ASP A 178 -16.81 10.17 -5.57
CA ASP A 178 -15.56 9.43 -5.72
C ASP A 178 -15.60 8.49 -6.93
N ALA A 179 -16.78 7.98 -7.32
CA ALA A 179 -16.97 7.20 -8.53
C ALA A 179 -16.45 7.90 -9.80
N GLU A 180 -16.46 9.24 -9.85
CA GLU A 180 -15.93 10.01 -10.98
C GLU A 180 -14.39 9.96 -11.10
N ARG A 181 -13.68 9.53 -10.06
CA ARG A 181 -12.20 9.45 -10.02
C ARG A 181 -11.65 8.10 -10.51
N PHE A 182 -12.52 7.11 -10.78
CA PHE A 182 -12.07 5.82 -11.28
C PHE A 182 -11.66 5.92 -12.75
N GLU A 183 -10.47 5.42 -13.03
CA GLU A 183 -9.91 5.33 -14.37
C GLU A 183 -9.64 3.88 -14.72
N ARG A 184 -9.72 3.54 -16.01
CA ARG A 184 -9.25 2.24 -16.49
C ARG A 184 -7.73 2.28 -16.63
N ALA A 185 -7.05 1.30 -16.04
CA ALA A 185 -5.59 1.18 -16.06
C ALA A 185 -5.06 0.39 -17.26
#